data_AF-A0A183UYG5-F1
#
_entry.id   AF-A0A183UYG5-F1
#
_cell.length_a   1.000
_cell.length_b   1.000
_cell.length_c   1.000
_cell.angle_alpha   90.00
_cell.angle_beta   90.00
_cell.angle_gamma   90.00
#
_symmetry.space_group_name_H-M   'P 1'
#
loop_
_entity.id
_entity.type
_entity.pdbx_description
1 polymer ?
#
loop_
_entity_poly.entity_id
_entity_poly.type
_entity_poly.pdbx_seq_one_letter_code
_entity_poly.pdbx_strand_id
1 'polypeptide(L)'
;MEAEETGWCQLSEMRLFKKILEHKPAEGPSRAKHLGISRHFHLSCLTDLMNNVYEDEDTDFEDVLSDDDLRKLELQRDIRDKHSPATFHPKYKIRPTCEQIKMKLDELYNMNAIEENEYTPPEFSTQSDFFLPDGDYSELIRRKEEEVSKEQSFLAPPPTTSRPLPRRKRRDSGIFKFNFHLLIWC
;
A
#
# COMPACT_ATOMS: atom_id res chain seq x y z
N MET A 1 29.33 -23.92 -14.82
CA MET A 1 28.43 -23.29 -13.83
C MET A 1 27.80 -22.13 -14.58
N GLU A 2 26.77 -22.42 -15.35
CA GLU A 2 26.05 -21.42 -16.13
C GLU A 2 25.19 -20.64 -15.15
N ALA A 3 25.42 -19.33 -15.05
CA ALA A 3 24.53 -18.46 -14.30
C ALA A 3 23.15 -18.60 -14.94
N GLU A 4 22.14 -19.00 -14.16
CA GLU A 4 20.75 -18.90 -14.58
C GLU A 4 20.54 -17.47 -15.08
N GLU A 5 20.33 -17.30 -16.39
CA GLU A 5 20.01 -16.01 -16.98
C GLU A 5 18.81 -15.47 -16.20
N THR A 6 19.02 -14.38 -15.47
CA THR A 6 18.05 -13.78 -14.55
C THR A 6 16.82 -13.21 -15.26
N GLY A 7 16.60 -13.54 -16.54
CA GLY A 7 15.54 -13.09 -17.43
C GLY A 7 15.69 -11.63 -17.89
N TRP A 8 16.54 -10.86 -17.23
CA TRP A 8 16.77 -9.45 -17.52
C TRP A 8 17.47 -9.28 -18.86
N CYS A 9 16.90 -8.41 -19.68
CA CYS A 9 17.47 -7.94 -20.93
C CYS A 9 17.67 -6.42 -20.89
N GLN A 10 18.47 -5.90 -21.82
CA GLN A 10 18.78 -4.47 -21.90
C GLN A 10 17.51 -3.60 -21.95
N LEU A 11 16.45 -4.04 -22.65
CA LEU A 11 15.19 -3.32 -22.73
C LEU A 11 14.46 -3.25 -21.37
N SER A 12 14.39 -4.38 -20.65
CA SER A 12 13.77 -4.42 -19.32
C SER A 12 14.57 -3.62 -18.31
N GLU A 13 15.91 -3.64 -18.38
CA GLU A 13 16.74 -2.82 -17.50
C GLU A 13 16.55 -1.34 -17.80
N MET A 14 16.57 -0.94 -19.08
CA MET A 14 16.32 0.44 -19.49
C MET A 14 14.96 0.93 -19.01
N ARG A 15 13.88 0.14 -19.16
CA ARG A 15 12.56 0.50 -18.66
C ARG A 15 12.56 0.66 -17.13
N LEU A 16 13.19 -0.26 -16.41
CA LEU A 16 13.32 -0.16 -14.95
C LEU A 16 14.01 1.15 -14.56
N PHE A 17 15.11 1.53 -15.24
CA PHE A 17 15.77 2.81 -15.01
C PHE A 17 14.87 4.01 -15.31
N LYS A 18 14.18 4.02 -16.46
CA LYS A 18 13.24 5.11 -16.80
C LYS A 18 12.17 5.26 -15.70
N LYS A 19 11.59 4.14 -15.23
CA LYS A 19 10.56 4.15 -14.18
C LYS A 19 11.08 4.56 -12.80
N ILE A 20 12.30 4.17 -12.44
CA ILE A 20 12.95 4.65 -11.22
C ILE A 20 13.17 6.16 -11.29
N LEU A 21 13.63 6.69 -12.43
CA LEU A 21 13.87 8.12 -12.61
C LEU A 21 12.57 8.94 -12.61
N GLU A 22 11.49 8.40 -13.15
CA GLU A 22 10.15 9.00 -13.13
C GLU A 22 9.57 9.02 -11.71
N HIS A 23 9.66 7.90 -11.00
CA HIS A 23 9.18 7.78 -9.63
C HIS A 23 10.13 8.34 -8.57
N LYS A 24 11.31 8.88 -8.97
CA LYS A 24 12.42 9.36 -8.13
C LYS A 24 12.37 8.86 -6.69
N PRO A 25 12.79 7.62 -6.41
CA PRO A 25 12.85 7.14 -5.04
C PRO A 25 13.90 7.89 -4.19
N ALA A 26 14.89 8.57 -4.79
CA ALA A 26 16.09 9.02 -4.07
C ALA A 26 16.61 10.44 -4.39
N GLU A 27 16.00 11.21 -5.30
CA GLU A 27 16.55 12.51 -5.69
C GLU A 27 15.84 13.71 -5.04
N GLY A 28 16.44 14.20 -3.96
CA GLY A 28 16.25 15.55 -3.45
C GLY A 28 15.99 15.59 -1.93
N PRO A 29 16.50 16.63 -1.22
CA PRO A 29 16.37 16.76 0.24
C PRO A 29 14.92 16.88 0.77
N SER A 30 13.92 16.92 -0.12
CA SER A 30 12.50 16.93 0.23
C SER A 30 11.67 15.80 -0.39
N ARG A 31 12.24 14.89 -1.21
CA ARG A 31 11.46 13.86 -1.93
C ARG A 31 11.96 12.42 -1.81
N ALA A 32 13.17 12.19 -1.31
CA ALA A 32 13.68 10.87 -0.92
C ALA A 32 13.00 10.24 0.32
N LYS A 33 11.79 10.70 0.68
CA LYS A 33 11.08 10.33 1.92
C LYS A 33 10.24 9.06 1.82
N HIS A 34 10.15 8.44 0.65
CA HIS A 34 9.09 7.45 0.38
C HIS A 34 9.58 6.02 0.25
N LEU A 35 10.89 5.78 0.24
CA LEU A 35 11.42 4.43 0.13
C LEU A 35 11.41 3.65 1.46
N GLY A 36 11.42 4.32 2.61
CA GLY A 36 11.37 3.67 3.92
C GLY A 36 9.95 3.40 4.40
N ILE A 37 9.10 4.44 4.44
CA ILE A 37 7.73 4.33 5.02
C ILE A 37 6.77 3.63 4.05
N SER A 38 6.93 3.81 2.74
CA SER A 38 6.07 3.24 1.69
C SER A 38 6.81 2.28 0.77
N ARG A 39 7.92 1.67 1.23
CA ARG A 39 8.74 0.74 0.43
C ARG A 39 7.93 -0.29 -0.34
N HIS A 40 7.04 -0.95 0.38
CA HIS A 40 6.23 -2.04 -0.17
C HIS A 40 5.25 -1.54 -1.22
N PHE A 41 4.69 -0.34 -1.02
CA PHE A 41 3.82 0.31 -2.00
C PHE A 41 4.58 0.65 -3.28
N HIS A 42 5.75 1.29 -3.17
CA HIS A 42 6.56 1.64 -4.35
C HIS A 42 7.07 0.43 -5.10
N LEU A 43 7.51 -0.62 -4.40
CA LEU A 43 7.89 -1.88 -5.04
C LEU A 43 6.71 -2.53 -5.76
N SER A 44 5.51 -2.46 -5.19
CA SER A 44 4.29 -2.95 -5.84
C SER A 44 3.98 -2.15 -7.11
N CYS A 45 4.05 -0.82 -7.05
CA CYS A 45 3.84 0.05 -8.22
C CYS A 45 4.88 -0.22 -9.32
N LEU A 46 6.16 -0.32 -8.96
CA LEU A 46 7.22 -0.64 -9.92
C LEU A 46 7.00 -2.02 -10.56
N THR A 47 6.55 -3.00 -9.78
CA THR A 47 6.21 -4.33 -10.30
C THR A 47 5.09 -4.26 -11.33
N ASP A 48 4.04 -3.49 -11.04
CA ASP A 48 2.92 -3.28 -11.96
C ASP A 48 3.40 -2.60 -13.26
N LEU A 49 4.13 -1.49 -13.16
CA LEU A 49 4.67 -0.73 -14.30
C LEU A 49 5.73 -1.49 -15.12
N MET A 50 6.42 -2.43 -14.51
CA MET A 50 7.35 -3.33 -15.20
C MET A 50 6.63 -4.48 -15.90
N ASN A 51 5.39 -4.78 -15.55
CA ASN A 51 4.62 -5.87 -16.14
C ASN A 51 3.55 -5.38 -17.13
N ASN A 52 3.16 -4.11 -17.00
CA ASN A 52 2.13 -3.45 -17.79
C ASN A 52 2.67 -2.16 -18.43
N VAL A 53 2.17 -1.84 -19.61
CA VAL A 53 2.45 -0.60 -20.34
C VAL A 53 1.13 0.15 -20.52
N TYR A 54 1.03 1.34 -19.95
CA TYR A 54 -0.17 2.17 -20.05
C TYR A 54 0.00 3.20 -21.17
N GLU A 55 -1.09 3.47 -21.89
CA GLU A 55 -1.14 4.46 -22.99
C GLU A 55 -0.84 5.89 -22.53
N ASP A 56 -1.12 6.19 -21.25
CA ASP A 56 -0.94 7.51 -20.64
C ASP A 56 0.35 7.63 -19.81
N GLU A 57 1.33 6.74 -20.00
CA GLU A 57 2.65 6.89 -19.38
C GLU A 57 3.39 8.13 -19.94
N ASP A 58 4.00 8.93 -19.06
CA ASP A 58 4.78 10.13 -19.43
C ASP A 58 6.14 9.79 -20.10
N THR A 59 6.46 8.50 -20.24
CA THR A 59 7.71 7.98 -20.80
C THR A 59 7.48 7.43 -22.21
N ASP A 60 8.50 7.49 -23.09
CA ASP A 60 8.50 6.84 -24.42
C ASP A 60 8.23 5.32 -24.29
N PHE A 61 6.95 4.95 -24.26
CA PHE A 61 6.48 3.58 -24.03
C PHE A 61 6.47 2.76 -25.31
N GLU A 62 6.53 3.42 -26.47
CA GLU A 62 6.67 2.83 -27.80
C GLU A 62 7.94 1.95 -27.90
N ASP A 63 9.01 2.33 -27.18
CA ASP A 63 10.27 1.58 -27.12
C ASP A 63 10.08 0.14 -26.60
N VAL A 64 9.03 -0.10 -25.80
CA VAL A 64 8.78 -1.38 -25.13
C VAL A 64 7.51 -2.07 -25.59
N LEU A 65 6.73 -1.44 -26.46
CA LEU A 65 5.58 -2.07 -27.11
C LEU A 65 6.00 -2.97 -28.27
N SER A 66 5.17 -3.97 -28.57
CA SER A 66 5.29 -4.76 -29.78
C SER A 66 4.73 -3.97 -30.99
N ASP A 67 5.25 -4.22 -32.19
CA ASP A 67 4.75 -3.57 -33.41
C ASP A 67 3.25 -3.87 -33.65
N ASP A 68 2.79 -5.06 -33.24
CA ASP A 68 1.38 -5.45 -33.30
C ASP A 68 0.51 -4.60 -32.38
N ASP A 69 0.96 -4.37 -31.15
CA ASP A 69 0.23 -3.58 -30.17
C ASP A 69 0.28 -2.08 -30.48
N LEU A 70 1.38 -1.60 -31.06
CA LEU A 70 1.48 -0.23 -31.56
C LEU A 70 0.46 0.01 -32.68
N ARG A 71 0.32 -0.92 -33.63
CA ARG A 71 -0.73 -0.84 -34.67
C ARG A 71 -2.15 -0.87 -34.09
N LYS A 72 -2.37 -1.65 -33.02
CA LYS A 72 -3.67 -1.66 -32.33
C LYS A 72 -3.95 -0.30 -31.65
N LEU A 73 -2.93 0.32 -31.04
CA LEU A 73 -3.04 1.63 -30.42
C LEU A 73 -3.41 2.69 -31.46
N GLU A 74 -2.70 2.73 -32.58
CA GLU A 74 -2.98 3.65 -33.70
C GLU A 74 -4.44 3.52 -34.19
N LEU A 75 -4.89 2.28 -34.43
CA LEU A 75 -6.26 2.01 -34.84
C LEU A 75 -7.30 2.42 -33.79
N GLN A 76 -6.97 2.30 -32.50
CA GLN A 76 -7.87 2.70 -31.41
C GLN A 76 -7.95 4.21 -31.24
N ARG A 77 -6.87 4.96 -31.51
CA ARG A 77 -6.88 6.43 -31.45
C ARG A 77 -7.81 7.05 -32.50
N ASP A 78 -7.93 6.41 -33.66
CA ASP A 78 -8.84 6.82 -34.73
C ASP A 78 -10.32 6.59 -34.36
N ILE A 79 -10.60 5.59 -33.51
CA ILE A 79 -11.94 5.26 -33.03
C ILE A 79 -12.17 6.00 -31.71
N ARG A 80 -12.51 7.28 -31.85
CA ARG A 80 -12.50 8.33 -30.82
C ARG A 80 -13.58 8.20 -29.71
N ASP A 81 -13.75 7.01 -29.15
CA ASP A 81 -14.83 6.71 -28.19
C ASP A 81 -14.39 5.72 -27.08
N LYS A 82 -13.22 5.97 -26.46
CA LYS A 82 -12.75 5.16 -25.33
C LYS A 82 -12.74 5.94 -24.03
N HIS A 83 -13.54 5.46 -23.07
CA HIS A 83 -13.59 5.93 -21.68
C HIS A 83 -12.49 5.34 -20.79
N SER A 84 -11.57 4.52 -21.32
CA SER A 84 -10.51 3.86 -20.54
C SER A 84 -9.18 3.85 -21.32
N PRO A 85 -8.06 4.26 -20.70
CA PRO A 85 -6.72 4.10 -21.27
C PRO A 85 -6.45 2.64 -21.66
N ALA A 86 -5.77 2.41 -22.78
CA ALA A 86 -5.35 1.07 -23.15
C ALA A 86 -4.16 0.61 -22.27
N THR A 87 -4.17 -0.68 -21.91
CA THR A 87 -3.06 -1.34 -21.19
C THR A 87 -2.54 -2.49 -22.04
N PHE A 88 -1.22 -2.54 -22.19
CA PHE A 88 -0.50 -3.53 -22.97
C PHE A 88 0.54 -4.25 -22.12
N HIS A 89 1.12 -5.29 -22.68
CA HIS A 89 2.26 -5.97 -22.07
C HIS A 89 3.55 -5.53 -22.75
N PRO A 90 4.65 -5.36 -22.00
CA PRO A 90 5.93 -5.03 -22.60
C PRO A 90 6.46 -6.23 -23.40
N LYS A 91 7.19 -5.91 -24.48
CA LYS A 91 7.73 -6.91 -25.43
C LYS A 91 8.84 -7.79 -24.89
N TYR A 92 9.52 -7.37 -23.82
CA TYR A 92 10.52 -8.21 -23.17
C TYR A 92 9.84 -9.40 -22.44
N LYS A 93 10.60 -10.48 -22.22
CA LYS A 93 10.05 -11.73 -21.68
C LYS A 93 9.89 -11.73 -20.16
N ILE A 94 10.81 -11.11 -19.43
CA ILE A 94 10.78 -11.12 -17.96
C ILE A 94 9.50 -10.46 -17.44
N ARG A 95 8.93 -11.05 -16.40
CA ARG A 95 7.86 -10.46 -15.59
C ARG A 95 8.34 -10.40 -14.15
N PRO A 96 9.11 -9.36 -13.80
CA PRO A 96 9.86 -9.37 -12.56
C PRO A 96 8.92 -9.31 -11.35
N THR A 97 9.27 -10.04 -10.31
CA THR A 97 8.60 -9.95 -9.00
C THR A 97 9.14 -8.79 -8.19
N CYS A 98 8.43 -8.39 -7.12
CA CYS A 98 8.93 -7.38 -6.17
C CYS A 98 10.33 -7.71 -5.64
N GLU A 99 10.62 -9.00 -5.39
CA GLU A 99 11.94 -9.45 -4.92
C GLU A 99 13.02 -9.28 -5.98
N GLN A 100 12.73 -9.62 -7.24
CA GLN A 100 13.68 -9.44 -8.35
C GLN A 100 13.98 -7.97 -8.61
N ILE A 101 12.96 -7.10 -8.51
CA ILE A 101 13.14 -5.65 -8.60
C ILE A 101 13.98 -5.14 -7.43
N LYS A 102 13.69 -5.59 -6.20
CA LYS A 102 14.46 -5.21 -5.02
C LYS A 102 15.93 -5.62 -5.15
N MET A 103 16.21 -6.86 -5.55
CA MET A 103 17.59 -7.32 -5.77
C MET A 103 18.31 -6.48 -6.82
N LYS A 104 17.61 -6.11 -7.90
CA LYS A 104 18.19 -5.25 -8.95
C LYS A 104 18.44 -3.83 -8.44
N LEU A 105 17.54 -3.30 -7.61
CA LEU A 105 17.74 -2.03 -6.93
C LEU A 105 18.93 -2.09 -5.98
N ASP A 106 19.06 -3.14 -5.15
CA ASP A 106 20.18 -3.36 -4.22
C ASP A 106 21.54 -3.42 -4.95
N GLU A 107 21.57 -3.98 -6.17
CA GLU A 107 22.77 -4.01 -7.03
C GLU A 107 23.18 -2.61 -7.51
N LEU A 108 22.19 -1.78 -7.90
CA LEU A 108 22.42 -0.46 -8.50
C LEU A 108 22.59 0.65 -7.48
N TYR A 109 21.80 0.57 -6.42
CA TYR A 109 21.69 1.51 -5.32
C TYR A 109 21.82 0.69 -4.06
N ASN A 110 22.79 1.00 -3.20
CA ASN A 110 22.87 0.32 -1.91
C ASN A 110 21.65 0.72 -1.06
N MET A 111 20.53 -0.01 -1.19
CA MET A 111 19.25 0.37 -0.60
C MET A 111 19.31 0.38 0.91
N ASN A 112 20.11 -0.49 1.53
CA ASN A 112 20.33 -0.49 2.97
C ASN A 112 20.96 0.83 3.43
N ALA A 113 21.97 1.32 2.68
CA ALA A 113 22.58 2.61 2.98
C ALA A 113 21.62 3.79 2.73
N ILE A 114 20.67 3.66 1.80
CA ILE A 114 19.63 4.68 1.59
C ILE A 114 18.68 4.67 2.79
N GLU A 115 18.16 3.50 3.17
CA GLU A 115 17.20 3.34 4.28
C GLU A 115 17.77 3.85 5.61
N GLU A 116 19.04 3.61 5.92
CA GLU A 116 19.70 4.13 7.12
C GLU A 116 19.85 5.66 7.13
N ASN A 117 19.97 6.27 5.96
CA ASN A 117 20.08 7.73 5.80
C ASN A 117 18.72 8.41 5.63
N GLU A 118 17.62 7.64 5.57
CA GLU A 118 16.29 8.21 5.44
C GLU A 118 15.84 8.87 6.74
N TYR A 119 15.48 10.15 6.63
CA TYR A 119 14.89 10.88 7.73
C TYR A 119 13.50 10.32 8.05
N THR A 120 13.39 9.62 9.18
CA THR A 120 12.11 9.23 9.76
C THR A 120 11.62 10.35 10.67
N PRO A 121 10.50 11.03 10.35
CA PRO A 121 9.94 12.04 11.24
C PRO A 121 9.62 11.42 12.61
N PRO A 122 9.94 12.11 13.72
CA PRO A 122 9.78 11.57 15.07
C PRO A 122 8.34 11.15 15.38
N GLU A 123 7.34 11.75 14.72
CA GLU A 123 5.91 11.42 14.85
C GLU A 123 5.60 9.97 14.46
N PHE A 124 6.36 9.38 13.52
CA PHE A 124 6.21 7.97 13.15
C PHE A 124 6.89 7.01 14.14
N SER A 125 7.74 7.52 15.02
CA SER A 125 8.43 6.73 16.05
C SER A 125 7.70 6.76 17.40
N THR A 126 6.75 7.68 17.57
CA THR A 126 5.97 7.83 18.80
C THR A 126 4.72 6.97 18.77
N GLN A 127 4.57 6.08 19.75
CA GLN A 127 3.29 5.42 20.01
C GLN A 127 2.35 6.42 20.68
N SER A 128 1.29 6.82 19.99
CA SER A 128 0.23 7.65 20.56
C SER A 128 -1.07 6.87 20.68
N ASP A 129 -1.82 7.10 21.76
CA ASP A 129 -3.19 6.63 21.84
C ASP A 129 -4.03 7.35 20.78
N PHE A 130 -4.76 6.59 19.98
CA PHE A 130 -5.68 7.14 18.98
C PHE A 130 -6.93 7.65 19.69
N PHE A 131 -7.17 8.95 19.59
CA PHE A 131 -8.42 9.57 20.03
C PHE A 131 -9.20 10.03 18.80
N LEU A 132 -10.51 9.77 18.81
CA LEU A 132 -11.40 10.34 17.82
C LEU A 132 -11.46 11.86 18.03
N PRO A 133 -11.50 12.67 16.95
CA PRO A 133 -11.72 14.11 17.07
C PRO A 133 -12.98 14.43 17.89
N ASP A 134 -12.87 15.44 18.75
CA ASP A 134 -13.99 15.91 19.55
C ASP A 134 -15.11 16.44 18.64
N GLY A 135 -16.32 15.90 18.79
CA GLY A 135 -17.54 16.40 18.13
C GLY A 135 -18.08 15.51 17.02
N ASP A 136 -17.27 15.11 16.06
CA ASP A 136 -17.74 14.47 14.80
C ASP A 136 -18.36 13.08 15.01
N TYR A 137 -17.90 12.37 16.04
CA TYR A 137 -18.31 10.99 16.33
C TYR A 137 -19.11 10.86 17.62
N SER A 138 -19.30 11.95 18.34
CA SER A 138 -19.96 11.94 19.65
C SER A 138 -21.39 11.40 19.59
N GLU A 139 -22.17 11.82 18.59
CA GLU A 139 -23.54 11.35 18.37
C GLU A 139 -23.61 9.88 17.93
N LEU A 140 -22.62 9.40 17.15
CA LEU A 140 -22.53 8.00 16.73
C LEU A 140 -22.18 7.09 17.92
N ILE A 141 -21.23 7.52 18.76
CA ILE A 141 -20.87 6.84 19.99
C ILE A 141 -22.07 6.80 20.94
N ARG A 142 -22.73 7.95 21.16
CA ARG A 142 -23.92 8.05 22.01
C ARG A 142 -25.05 7.14 21.54
N ARG A 143 -25.36 7.12 20.24
CA ARG A 143 -26.38 6.21 19.67
C ARG A 143 -26.02 4.75 19.89
N LYS A 144 -24.77 4.37 19.65
CA LYS A 144 -24.31 2.99 19.86
C LYS A 144 -24.37 2.58 21.34
N GLU A 145 -24.01 3.48 22.25
CA GLU A 145 -24.12 3.24 23.69
C GLU A 145 -25.58 3.11 24.14
N GLU A 146 -26.49 3.93 23.59
CA GLU A 146 -27.92 3.83 23.85
C GLU A 146 -28.52 2.52 23.30
N GLU A 147 -28.09 2.06 22.13
CA GLU A 147 -28.49 0.77 21.54
C GLU A 147 -27.98 -0.41 22.38
N VAL A 148 -26.70 -0.42 22.74
CA VAL A 148 -26.12 -1.47 23.61
C VAL A 148 -26.80 -1.49 24.98
N SER A 149 -27.13 -0.32 25.53
CA SER A 149 -27.86 -0.23 26.81
C SER A 149 -29.29 -0.75 26.69
N LYS A 150 -29.98 -0.46 25.57
CA LYS A 150 -31.33 -0.98 25.29
C LYS A 150 -31.32 -2.50 25.12
N GLU A 151 -30.33 -3.05 24.42
CA GLU A 151 -30.15 -4.49 24.24
C GLU A 151 -29.82 -5.19 25.56
N GLN A 152 -28.94 -4.62 26.41
CA GLN A 152 -28.66 -5.15 27.75
C GLN A 152 -29.86 -5.05 28.70
N SER A 153 -30.70 -4.03 28.55
CA SER A 153 -31.92 -3.87 29.35
C SER A 153 -33.05 -4.83 28.96
N PHE A 154 -32.95 -5.54 27.83
CA PHE A 154 -33.97 -6.49 27.36
C PHE A 154 -33.78 -7.92 27.88
N LEU A 155 -32.74 -8.19 28.67
CA LEU A 155 -32.43 -9.52 29.23
C LEU A 155 -32.34 -9.54 30.77
N ALA A 156 -33.36 -9.06 31.48
CA ALA A 156 -33.65 -9.56 32.83
C ALA A 156 -35.06 -9.16 33.32
N PRO A 157 -35.94 -10.10 33.69
CA PRO A 157 -37.07 -9.79 34.55
C PRO A 157 -36.55 -9.46 35.98
N PRO A 158 -37.26 -8.62 36.75
CA PRO A 158 -36.78 -8.13 38.03
C PRO A 158 -36.67 -9.26 39.06
N PRO A 159 -35.55 -9.39 39.81
CA PRO A 159 -35.52 -10.26 40.97
C PRO A 159 -36.23 -9.58 42.14
N THR A 160 -37.21 -10.29 42.70
CA THR A 160 -37.91 -9.93 43.93
C THR A 160 -36.97 -10.00 45.14
N THR A 161 -36.86 -8.86 45.83
CA THR A 161 -36.61 -8.61 47.26
C THR A 161 -35.61 -9.46 48.07
N SER A 162 -34.65 -8.72 48.65
CA SER A 162 -33.94 -8.88 49.94
C SER A 162 -32.73 -9.82 50.06
N ARG A 163 -31.53 -9.24 50.31
CA ARG A 163 -30.76 -9.26 51.59
C ARG A 163 -29.36 -8.62 51.36
N PRO A 164 -28.74 -7.91 52.34
CA PRO A 164 -27.44 -7.28 52.13
C PRO A 164 -26.27 -8.19 52.59
N LEU A 165 -25.08 -8.00 51.97
CA LEU A 165 -23.68 -8.19 52.44
C LEU A 165 -22.76 -8.64 51.28
N PRO A 166 -21.42 -8.53 51.36
CA PRO A 166 -20.59 -7.37 51.69
C PRO A 166 -19.61 -7.01 50.54
N ARG A 167 -19.13 -5.77 50.56
CA ARG A 167 -18.16 -5.16 49.65
C ARG A 167 -16.84 -5.96 49.61
N ARG A 168 -16.42 -6.46 48.44
CA ARG A 168 -15.06 -7.02 48.21
C ARG A 168 -14.44 -6.50 46.90
N LYS A 169 -13.15 -6.18 47.04
CA LYS A 169 -12.19 -5.51 46.14
C LYS A 169 -11.82 -6.28 44.85
N ARG A 170 -11.59 -5.48 43.78
CA ARG A 170 -10.47 -5.50 42.80
C ARG A 170 -10.45 -6.55 41.66
N ARG A 171 -9.93 -6.08 40.49
CA ARG A 171 -9.59 -6.71 39.18
C ARG A 171 -10.66 -6.55 38.10
N ASP A 172 -10.34 -6.27 36.84
CA ASP A 172 -9.08 -6.03 36.12
C ASP A 172 -9.42 -5.10 34.93
N SER A 173 -8.56 -4.13 34.66
CA SER A 173 -8.59 -3.33 33.43
C SER A 173 -8.33 -4.26 32.24
N GLY A 174 -9.38 -4.59 31.49
CA GLY A 174 -9.32 -5.36 30.26
C GLY A 174 -8.54 -4.59 29.20
N ILE A 175 -7.24 -4.87 29.11
CA ILE A 175 -6.39 -4.50 27.98
C ILE A 175 -6.92 -5.27 26.76
N PHE A 176 -7.65 -4.60 25.88
CA PHE A 176 -7.97 -5.16 24.57
C PHE A 176 -6.73 -5.03 23.68
N LYS A 177 -5.98 -6.13 23.55
CA LYS A 177 -4.97 -6.29 22.50
C LYS A 177 -5.69 -6.47 21.16
N PHE A 178 -5.74 -5.43 20.34
CA PHE A 178 -6.08 -5.59 18.93
C PHE A 178 -4.87 -6.17 18.20
N ASN A 179 -4.96 -7.43 17.79
CA ASN A 179 -4.11 -7.98 16.75
C ASN A 179 -4.56 -7.38 15.42
N PHE A 180 -3.81 -6.43 14.89
CA PHE A 180 -3.92 -5.99 13.50
C PHE A 180 -3.31 -7.08 12.61
N HIS A 181 -4.11 -8.09 12.27
CA HIS A 181 -3.82 -8.94 11.12
C HIS A 181 -4.86 -8.64 10.05
N LEU A 182 -4.37 -7.94 9.01
CA LEU A 182 -4.84 -7.97 7.63
C LEU A 182 -6.35 -7.95 7.37
N LEU A 183 -6.86 -6.77 7.00
CA LEU A 183 -7.93 -6.64 6.00
C LEU A 183 -7.55 -5.49 5.07
N ILE A 184 -6.72 -5.81 4.07
CA ILE A 184 -6.60 -5.04 2.84
C ILE A 184 -7.58 -5.69 1.87
N TRP A 185 -8.68 -5.01 1.51
CA TRP A 185 -9.50 -5.37 0.37
C TRP A 185 -9.91 -4.11 -0.42
N CYS A 186 -9.80 -4.27 -1.74
CA CYS A 186 -10.18 -3.40 -2.85
C CYS A 186 -9.25 -2.23 -3.17
#